data_AF-A0A834J5N4-F1
#
_entry.id   AF-A0A834J5N4-F1
#
_cell.length_a   1.000
_cell.length_b   1.000
_cell.length_c   1.000
_cell.angle_alpha   90.00
_cell.angle_beta   90.00
_cell.angle_gamma   90.00
#
_symmetry.space_group_name_H-M   'P 1'
#
loop_
_entity.id
_entity.type
_entity.pdbx_description
1 polymer ?
#
loop_
_entity_poly.entity_id
_entity_poly.type
_entity_poly.pdbx_seq_one_letter_code
_entity_poly.pdbx_strand_id
1 'polypeptide(L)'
;MRRLRSVARSKRFLAVDLIIILFLFFSFFFSIVEKQHGTVLFGDPCERDVNCIEHAYCRIQRICQCEQYYAPNPERTICLATAGLSCVDDFTCGTMSNAVCRQNVCTCKDAFTLDINNSSNCISRPSKEGDACQKRDDCEEAMERAICIDNKCRCITGLRFVNETGKCIQARGRYNSCTKDYECFLDDGTPNVLQCKNGECVCRDNDPRCSKGSSVATTTIGLIVSTIVARIA
;
A
#
# COMPACT_ATOMS: atom_id res chain seq x y z
N MET A 1 18.65 -90.08 23.80
CA MET A 1 18.78 -89.31 22.54
C MET A 1 18.61 -87.83 22.87
N ARG A 2 19.74 -87.14 23.08
CA ARG A 2 19.84 -85.67 23.18
C ARG A 2 20.05 -85.11 21.78
N ARG A 3 19.71 -83.82 21.61
CA ARG A 3 19.95 -82.92 20.46
C ARG A 3 18.94 -83.06 19.32
N LEU A 4 18.20 -81.96 19.07
CA LEU A 4 17.63 -81.46 17.80
C LEU A 4 16.30 -80.69 18.01
N ARG A 5 16.20 -79.78 19.00
CA ARG A 5 15.06 -78.81 19.06
C ARG A 5 15.39 -77.37 19.47
N SER A 6 16.66 -77.00 19.67
CA SER A 6 17.01 -75.62 20.08
C SER A 6 17.46 -74.69 18.95
N VAL A 7 17.66 -75.17 17.71
CA VAL A 7 18.25 -74.34 16.63
C VAL A 7 17.20 -73.58 15.80
N ALA A 8 15.93 -73.98 15.81
CA ALA A 8 14.89 -73.38 14.96
C ALA A 8 14.19 -72.14 15.57
N ARG A 9 14.24 -71.97 16.90
CA ARG A 9 13.54 -70.87 17.61
C ARG A 9 14.39 -69.61 17.76
N SER A 10 15.72 -69.77 17.80
CA SER A 10 16.69 -68.66 17.87
C SER A 10 16.82 -67.90 16.54
N LYS A 11 16.71 -68.57 15.38
CA LYS A 11 16.79 -67.93 14.06
C LYS A 11 15.56 -67.06 13.72
N ARG A 12 14.38 -67.36 14.28
CA ARG A 12 13.15 -66.60 14.03
C ARG A 12 13.09 -65.29 14.83
N PHE A 13 13.70 -65.25 16.02
CA PHE A 13 13.78 -64.02 16.82
C PHE A 13 14.78 -63.02 16.22
N LEU A 14 15.98 -63.48 15.85
CA LEU A 14 17.00 -62.65 15.20
C LEU A 14 16.54 -62.05 13.86
N ALA A 15 15.69 -62.75 13.11
CA ALA A 15 15.16 -62.25 11.84
C ALA A 15 14.12 -61.13 12.03
N VAL A 16 13.30 -61.19 13.09
CA VAL A 16 12.29 -60.17 13.41
C VAL A 16 12.97 -58.88 13.90
N ASP A 17 14.01 -59.00 14.71
CA ASP A 17 14.81 -57.85 15.16
C ASP A 17 15.53 -57.18 13.98
N LEU A 18 16.07 -57.95 13.04
CA LEU A 18 16.72 -57.41 11.83
C LEU A 18 15.73 -56.67 10.92
N ILE A 19 14.50 -57.19 10.79
CA ILE A 19 13.43 -56.57 10.00
C ILE A 19 12.96 -55.27 10.68
N ILE A 20 12.79 -55.25 12.00
CA ILE A 20 12.42 -54.04 12.75
C ILE A 20 13.53 -52.99 12.61
N ILE A 21 14.81 -53.37 12.71
CA ILE A 21 15.94 -52.46 12.50
C ILE A 21 15.94 -51.93 11.07
N LEU A 22 15.66 -52.77 10.05
CA LEU A 22 15.52 -52.35 8.65
C LEU A 22 14.34 -51.40 8.43
N PHE A 23 13.20 -51.63 9.08
CA PHE A 23 12.04 -50.73 9.03
C PHE A 23 12.28 -49.43 9.77
N LEU A 24 12.99 -49.44 10.90
CA LEU A 24 13.40 -48.24 11.64
C LEU A 24 14.46 -47.45 10.88
N PHE A 25 15.42 -48.12 10.22
CA PHE A 25 16.34 -47.47 9.28
C PHE A 25 15.62 -46.89 8.08
N PHE A 26 14.66 -47.62 7.48
CA PHE A 26 13.89 -47.13 6.33
C PHE A 26 12.99 -45.95 6.71
N SER A 27 12.42 -45.95 7.91
CA SER A 27 11.63 -44.83 8.45
C SER A 27 12.52 -43.65 8.86
N PHE A 28 13.73 -43.90 9.36
CA PHE A 28 14.72 -42.87 9.65
C PHE A 28 15.28 -42.23 8.37
N PHE A 29 15.46 -43.01 7.30
CA PHE A 29 15.82 -42.52 5.98
C PHE A 29 14.70 -41.71 5.32
N PHE A 30 13.42 -42.03 5.57
CA PHE A 30 12.28 -41.26 5.06
C PHE A 30 12.13 -39.88 5.73
N SER A 31 12.68 -39.70 6.93
CA SER A 31 12.65 -38.44 7.68
C SER A 31 13.67 -37.40 7.23
N ILE A 32 14.50 -37.67 6.20
CA ILE A 32 15.53 -36.73 5.71
C ILE A 32 15.43 -36.49 4.20
N VAL A 33 14.22 -36.50 3.63
CA VAL A 33 14.00 -35.83 2.33
C VAL A 33 13.89 -34.34 2.60
N GLU A 34 14.99 -33.73 3.02
CA GLU A 34 15.17 -32.29 2.86
C GLU A 34 15.06 -32.04 1.35
N LYS A 35 14.07 -31.24 0.94
CA LYS A 35 13.88 -30.88 -0.46
C LYS A 35 15.14 -30.15 -0.90
N GLN A 36 16.06 -30.87 -1.54
CA GLN A 36 17.39 -30.34 -1.84
C GLN A 36 17.25 -29.30 -2.96
N HIS A 37 17.24 -28.03 -2.58
CA HIS A 37 17.30 -26.92 -3.52
C HIS A 37 18.75 -26.68 -3.94
N GLY A 38 18.94 -26.23 -5.17
CA GLY A 38 20.25 -25.92 -5.71
C GLY A 38 20.66 -24.47 -5.45
N THR A 39 21.74 -24.05 -6.09
CA THR A 39 22.37 -22.73 -5.90
C THR A 39 22.28 -21.82 -7.13
N VAL A 40 21.64 -22.29 -8.21
CA VAL A 40 21.49 -21.51 -9.44
C VAL A 40 20.45 -20.41 -9.25
N LEU A 41 20.85 -19.17 -9.50
CA LEU A 41 20.07 -17.98 -9.22
C LEU A 41 18.92 -17.79 -10.25
N PHE A 42 17.95 -16.96 -9.90
CA PHE A 42 16.87 -16.59 -10.83
C PHE A 42 17.44 -16.09 -12.17
N GLY A 43 16.97 -16.60 -13.30
CA GLY A 43 17.40 -16.20 -14.64
C GLY A 43 18.71 -16.83 -15.12
N ASP A 44 19.44 -17.56 -14.27
CA ASP A 44 20.67 -18.25 -14.68
C ASP A 44 20.38 -19.62 -15.32
N PRO A 45 21.32 -20.14 -16.14
CA PRO A 45 21.14 -21.42 -16.82
C PRO A 45 20.99 -22.62 -15.88
N CYS A 46 20.05 -23.51 -16.18
CA CYS A 46 19.80 -24.73 -15.41
C CYS A 46 19.42 -25.91 -16.31
N GLU A 47 19.59 -27.13 -15.80
CA GLU A 47 19.17 -28.37 -16.50
C GLU A 47 17.90 -28.97 -15.88
N ARG A 48 17.78 -28.90 -14.56
CA ARG A 48 16.70 -29.49 -13.77
C ARG A 48 16.27 -28.56 -12.64
N ASP A 49 15.05 -28.72 -12.17
CA ASP A 49 14.47 -27.91 -11.09
C ASP A 49 15.32 -27.95 -9.81
N VAL A 50 15.94 -29.10 -9.51
CA VAL A 50 16.84 -29.30 -8.35
C VAL A 50 18.09 -28.42 -8.39
N ASN A 51 18.44 -27.83 -9.54
CA ASN A 51 19.56 -26.91 -9.63
C ASN A 51 19.21 -25.51 -9.12
N CYS A 52 17.93 -25.15 -9.15
CA CYS A 52 17.45 -23.82 -8.81
C CYS A 52 17.34 -23.62 -7.30
N ILE A 53 17.46 -22.36 -6.90
CA ILE A 53 17.18 -21.89 -5.54
C ILE A 53 15.76 -22.28 -5.05
N GLU A 54 15.52 -22.11 -3.75
CA GLU A 54 14.22 -22.36 -3.15
C GLU A 54 13.10 -21.56 -3.81
N HIS A 55 11.92 -22.17 -3.92
CA HIS A 55 10.74 -21.63 -4.61
C HIS A 55 11.00 -21.24 -6.07
N ALA A 56 11.90 -21.95 -6.75
CA ALA A 56 12.15 -21.81 -8.18
C ALA A 56 12.20 -23.18 -8.88
N TYR A 57 11.94 -23.15 -10.18
CA TYR A 57 11.99 -24.30 -11.08
C TYR A 57 12.74 -23.95 -12.36
N CYS A 58 13.22 -24.97 -13.07
CA CYS A 58 14.00 -24.81 -14.29
C CYS A 58 13.08 -24.73 -15.51
N ARG A 59 12.71 -23.51 -15.90
CA ARG A 59 11.77 -23.28 -16.99
C ARG A 59 12.34 -23.72 -18.34
N ILE A 60 11.67 -24.70 -18.95
CA ILE A 60 12.01 -25.26 -20.28
C ILE A 60 13.49 -25.72 -20.32
N GLN A 61 14.00 -26.24 -19.19
CA GLN A 61 15.41 -26.69 -19.08
C GLN A 61 16.42 -25.64 -19.56
N ARG A 62 16.12 -24.36 -19.30
CA ARG A 62 16.95 -23.25 -19.75
C ARG A 62 17.34 -22.33 -18.63
N ILE A 63 16.37 -21.78 -17.90
CA ILE A 63 16.63 -20.77 -16.87
C ILE A 63 15.81 -21.03 -15.61
N CYS A 64 16.38 -20.72 -14.45
CA CYS A 64 15.63 -20.76 -13.20
C CYS A 64 14.59 -19.63 -13.17
N GLN A 65 13.35 -19.95 -12.81
CA GLN A 65 12.27 -19.00 -12.63
C GLN A 65 11.55 -19.28 -11.31
N CYS A 66 11.15 -18.22 -10.59
CA CYS A 66 10.37 -18.37 -9.38
C CYS A 66 9.02 -19.06 -9.65
N GLU A 67 8.58 -19.85 -8.68
CA GLU A 67 7.27 -20.48 -8.64
C GLU A 67 6.13 -19.43 -8.64
N GLN A 68 4.90 -19.89 -8.88
CA GLN A 68 3.74 -19.00 -8.85
C GLN A 68 3.61 -18.35 -7.47
N TYR A 69 3.30 -17.04 -7.46
CA TYR A 69 3.23 -16.21 -6.25
C TYR A 69 4.57 -15.98 -5.55
N TYR A 70 5.68 -16.16 -6.25
CA TYR A 70 6.99 -15.71 -5.82
C TYR A 70 7.63 -14.78 -6.86
N ALA A 71 8.42 -13.81 -6.40
CA ALA A 71 9.17 -12.89 -7.24
C ALA A 71 10.64 -12.81 -6.80
N PRO A 72 11.59 -12.62 -7.73
CA PRO A 72 13.00 -12.54 -7.36
C PRO A 72 13.29 -11.25 -6.59
N ASN A 73 14.17 -11.33 -5.60
CA ASN A 73 14.79 -10.13 -5.04
C ASN A 73 15.72 -9.45 -6.06
N PRO A 74 16.13 -8.18 -5.84
CA PRO A 74 17.04 -7.47 -6.75
C PRO A 74 18.37 -8.20 -7.01
N GLU A 75 18.86 -8.95 -6.02
CA GLU A 75 20.10 -9.72 -6.11
C GLU A 75 19.94 -11.09 -6.80
N ARG A 76 18.70 -11.49 -7.15
CA ARG A 76 18.33 -12.75 -7.81
C ARG A 76 18.62 -14.01 -6.98
N THR A 77 18.93 -13.86 -5.69
CA THR A 77 19.36 -14.93 -4.78
C THR A 77 18.22 -15.64 -4.07
N ILE A 78 17.06 -15.02 -3.97
CA ILE A 78 15.89 -15.60 -3.30
C ILE A 78 14.62 -15.24 -4.06
N CYS A 79 13.68 -16.18 -4.09
CA CYS A 79 12.31 -15.96 -4.53
C CYS A 79 11.47 -15.57 -3.30
N LEU A 80 11.05 -14.32 -3.23
CA LEU A 80 10.25 -13.73 -2.15
C LEU A 80 8.77 -13.99 -2.40
N ALA A 81 7.99 -14.23 -1.34
CA ALA A 81 6.55 -14.37 -1.42
C ALA A 81 5.89 -13.11 -2.01
N THR A 82 4.75 -13.30 -2.68
CA THR A 82 3.93 -12.22 -3.22
C THR A 82 2.46 -12.40 -2.80
N ALA A 83 1.66 -11.36 -3.04
CA ALA A 83 0.22 -11.43 -2.77
C ALA A 83 -0.45 -12.61 -3.49
N GLY A 84 -1.28 -13.36 -2.76
CA GLY A 84 -1.99 -14.55 -3.26
C GLY A 84 -1.31 -15.89 -2.95
N LEU A 85 -0.07 -15.89 -2.43
CA LEU A 85 0.58 -17.12 -1.96
C LEU A 85 -0.25 -17.79 -0.86
N SER A 86 -0.50 -19.10 -0.96
CA SER A 86 -1.24 -19.83 0.07
C SER A 86 -0.46 -19.89 1.38
N CYS A 87 -1.13 -19.66 2.51
CA CYS A 87 -0.51 -19.61 3.83
C CYS A 87 -1.44 -20.20 4.91
N VAL A 88 -0.83 -20.66 6.00
CA VAL A 88 -1.52 -21.08 7.23
C VAL A 88 -1.32 -20.06 8.34
N ASP A 89 -0.17 -19.39 8.32
CA ASP A 89 0.24 -18.38 9.29
C ASP A 89 1.02 -17.25 8.61
N ASP A 90 1.30 -16.19 9.38
CA ASP A 90 2.05 -15.03 8.91
C ASP A 90 3.51 -15.36 8.56
N PHE A 91 4.06 -16.46 9.07
CA PHE A 91 5.45 -16.85 8.82
C PHE A 91 5.67 -17.18 7.35
N THR A 92 4.71 -17.87 6.71
CA THR A 92 4.74 -18.16 5.27
C THR A 92 4.85 -16.89 4.41
N CYS A 93 4.20 -15.81 4.85
CA CYS A 93 4.23 -14.51 4.16
C CYS A 93 5.44 -13.64 4.57
N GLY A 94 6.33 -14.12 5.44
CA GLY A 94 7.34 -13.30 6.10
C GLY A 94 8.40 -12.70 5.18
N THR A 95 8.58 -13.25 3.97
CA THR A 95 9.47 -12.68 2.93
C THR A 95 8.82 -11.54 2.14
N MET A 96 7.49 -11.38 2.22
CA MET A 96 6.75 -10.26 1.66
C MET A 96 6.64 -9.14 2.71
N SER A 97 7.10 -7.93 2.37
CA SER A 97 7.12 -6.83 3.35
C SER A 97 5.68 -6.40 3.72
N ASN A 98 5.45 -6.11 5.00
CA ASN A 98 4.16 -5.67 5.54
C ASN A 98 2.95 -6.55 5.14
N ALA A 99 3.19 -7.85 4.95
CA ALA A 99 2.16 -8.83 4.64
C ALA A 99 1.61 -9.53 5.90
N VAL A 100 0.45 -10.15 5.74
CA VAL A 100 -0.25 -10.95 6.75
C VAL A 100 -0.96 -12.10 6.03
N CYS A 101 -1.09 -13.24 6.69
CA CYS A 101 -1.92 -14.33 6.19
C CYS A 101 -3.38 -14.04 6.51
N ARG A 102 -4.20 -13.85 5.48
CA ARG A 102 -5.64 -13.58 5.63
C ARG A 102 -6.40 -14.44 4.62
N GLN A 103 -7.42 -15.15 5.09
CA GLN A 103 -8.21 -16.05 4.24
C GLN A 103 -7.36 -17.09 3.50
N ASN A 104 -6.35 -17.64 4.19
CA ASN A 104 -5.39 -18.63 3.67
C ASN A 104 -4.51 -18.13 2.51
N VAL A 105 -4.41 -16.82 2.30
CA VAL A 105 -3.49 -16.22 1.31
C VAL A 105 -2.72 -15.04 1.90
N CYS A 106 -1.51 -14.82 1.41
CA CYS A 106 -0.72 -13.65 1.74
C CYS A 106 -1.35 -12.39 1.13
N THR A 107 -1.59 -11.39 1.97
CA THR A 107 -2.11 -10.08 1.57
C THR A 107 -1.40 -8.98 2.33
N CYS A 108 -1.52 -7.74 1.87
CA CYS A 108 -1.01 -6.59 2.60
C CYS A 108 -1.82 -6.33 3.88
N LYS A 109 -1.15 -5.88 4.94
CA LYS A 109 -1.80 -5.40 6.16
C LYS A 109 -2.73 -4.21 5.87
N ASP A 110 -3.66 -3.90 6.77
CA ASP A 110 -4.72 -2.90 6.54
C ASP A 110 -4.22 -1.46 6.31
N ALA A 111 -3.02 -1.12 6.76
CA ALA A 111 -2.40 0.18 6.48
C ALA A 111 -1.58 0.21 5.17
N PHE A 112 -1.54 -0.88 4.42
CA PHE A 112 -0.63 -1.06 3.27
C PHE A 112 -1.36 -1.59 2.02
N THR A 113 -0.90 -1.14 0.86
CA THR A 113 -1.35 -1.61 -0.46
C THR A 113 -0.20 -2.27 -1.22
N LEU A 114 -0.52 -3.10 -2.21
CA LEU A 114 0.47 -3.83 -3.00
C LEU A 114 1.26 -2.86 -3.88
N ASP A 115 2.59 -2.96 -3.83
CA ASP A 115 3.47 -2.20 -4.70
C ASP A 115 3.43 -2.78 -6.12
N ILE A 116 2.96 -1.98 -7.09
CA ILE A 116 2.85 -2.43 -8.49
C ILE A 116 4.20 -2.66 -9.16
N ASN A 117 5.27 -2.06 -8.63
CA ASN A 117 6.61 -2.20 -9.16
C ASN A 117 7.40 -3.32 -8.45
N ASN A 118 6.90 -3.82 -7.32
CA ASN A 118 7.50 -4.91 -6.57
C ASN A 118 6.42 -5.72 -5.84
N SER A 119 5.97 -6.82 -6.45
CA SER A 119 4.88 -7.66 -5.92
C SER A 119 5.19 -8.35 -4.58
N SER A 120 6.45 -8.33 -4.12
CA SER A 120 6.87 -8.82 -2.80
C SER A 120 6.91 -7.72 -1.74
N ASN A 121 6.42 -6.52 -2.07
CA ASN A 121 6.44 -5.36 -1.20
C ASN A 121 5.02 -4.80 -1.02
N CYS A 122 4.66 -4.47 0.22
CA CYS A 122 3.47 -3.69 0.51
C CYS A 122 3.88 -2.30 1.02
N ILE A 123 3.45 -1.27 0.31
CA ILE A 123 3.72 0.14 0.60
C ILE A 123 2.57 0.75 1.40
N SER A 124 2.86 1.76 2.22
CA SER A 124 1.81 2.42 3.01
C SER A 124 0.72 2.98 2.13
N ARG A 125 -0.55 2.78 2.53
CA ARG A 125 -1.68 3.47 1.90
C ARG A 125 -1.52 4.98 2.08
N PRO A 126 -1.88 5.80 1.08
CA PRO A 126 -1.97 7.24 1.27
C PRO A 126 -2.92 7.57 2.41
N SER A 127 -2.61 8.62 3.17
CA SER A 127 -3.40 9.10 4.31
C SER A 127 -3.63 10.61 4.27
N LYS A 128 -2.83 11.33 3.47
CA LYS A 128 -2.90 12.78 3.32
C LYS A 128 -2.37 13.21 1.95
N GLU A 129 -2.62 14.47 1.63
CA GLU A 129 -2.06 15.11 0.45
C GLU A 129 -0.53 15.10 0.47
N GLY A 130 0.07 14.82 -0.70
CA GLY A 130 1.51 14.67 -0.87
C GLY A 130 2.07 13.28 -0.58
N ASP A 131 1.29 12.37 0.02
CA ASP A 131 1.68 10.97 0.19
C ASP A 131 1.87 10.28 -1.17
N ALA A 132 2.76 9.28 -1.18
CA ALA A 132 3.08 8.53 -2.38
C ALA A 132 1.90 7.66 -2.85
N CYS A 133 1.70 7.57 -4.16
CA CYS A 133 0.68 6.73 -4.79
C CYS A 133 1.20 6.13 -6.10
N GLN A 134 0.59 5.04 -6.55
CA GLN A 134 0.98 4.35 -7.78
C GLN A 134 -0.19 4.20 -8.75
N LYS A 135 -1.42 4.06 -8.23
CA LYS A 135 -2.65 4.01 -9.00
C LYS A 135 -3.49 5.25 -8.73
N ARG A 136 -4.34 5.58 -9.70
CA ARG A 136 -5.30 6.69 -9.56
C ARG A 136 -6.20 6.50 -8.34
N ASP A 137 -6.68 5.27 -8.17
CA ASP A 137 -7.70 4.93 -7.19
C ASP A 137 -7.14 4.85 -5.76
N ASP A 138 -5.81 4.76 -5.57
CA ASP A 138 -5.18 4.74 -4.25
C ASP A 138 -5.55 6.00 -3.43
N CYS A 139 -5.55 7.16 -4.09
CA CYS A 139 -5.88 8.44 -3.46
C CYS A 139 -7.40 8.61 -3.30
N GLU A 140 -8.18 8.12 -4.27
CA GLU A 140 -9.64 8.20 -4.24
C GLU A 140 -10.21 7.38 -3.08
N GLU A 141 -9.71 6.15 -2.89
CA GLU A 141 -10.07 5.28 -1.77
C GLU A 141 -9.66 5.87 -0.42
N ALA A 142 -8.49 6.50 -0.34
CA ALA A 142 -7.95 7.03 0.91
C ALA A 142 -8.62 8.32 1.39
N MET A 143 -8.88 9.27 0.48
CA MET A 143 -9.23 10.65 0.85
C MET A 143 -10.54 11.16 0.22
N GLU A 144 -11.15 10.38 -0.67
CA GLU A 144 -12.31 10.78 -1.48
C GLU A 144 -12.02 12.00 -2.38
N ARG A 145 -12.37 11.93 -3.67
CA ARG A 145 -12.19 13.07 -4.60
C ARG A 145 -10.73 13.61 -4.64
N ALA A 146 -9.77 12.72 -4.44
CA ALA A 146 -8.35 12.94 -4.63
C ALA A 146 -7.83 12.13 -5.81
N ILE A 147 -6.72 12.56 -6.40
CA ILE A 147 -6.13 11.94 -7.58
C ILE A 147 -4.61 11.81 -7.41
N CYS A 148 -4.05 10.72 -7.94
CA CYS A 148 -2.62 10.52 -8.01
C CYS A 148 -2.01 11.30 -9.19
N ILE A 149 -1.17 12.30 -8.90
CA ILE A 149 -0.46 13.12 -9.90
C ILE A 149 1.02 13.17 -9.52
N ASP A 150 1.90 12.83 -10.46
CA ASP A 150 3.35 12.76 -10.24
C ASP A 150 3.74 11.88 -9.05
N ASN A 151 3.11 10.71 -8.93
CA ASN A 151 3.26 9.76 -7.82
C ASN A 151 2.91 10.34 -6.45
N LYS A 152 2.13 11.42 -6.40
CA LYS A 152 1.65 12.03 -5.14
C LYS A 152 0.16 12.26 -5.17
N CYS A 153 -0.50 11.99 -4.05
CA CYS A 153 -1.91 12.30 -3.94
C CYS A 153 -2.14 13.81 -3.85
N ARG A 154 -3.15 14.30 -4.57
CA ARG A 154 -3.61 15.69 -4.53
C ARG A 154 -5.12 15.74 -4.54
N CYS A 155 -5.69 16.72 -3.83
CA CYS A 155 -7.11 16.98 -3.98
C CYS A 155 -7.42 17.52 -5.38
N ILE A 156 -8.59 17.15 -5.93
CA ILE A 156 -9.06 17.70 -7.20
C ILE A 156 -9.22 19.24 -7.06
N THR A 157 -9.10 19.98 -8.16
CA THR A 157 -9.21 21.44 -8.18
C THR A 157 -10.48 21.95 -7.49
N GLY A 158 -10.34 22.95 -6.62
CA GLY A 158 -11.45 23.52 -5.84
C GLY A 158 -11.80 22.77 -4.55
N LEU A 159 -11.07 21.68 -4.25
CA LEU A 159 -11.15 20.97 -2.98
C LEU A 159 -9.86 21.19 -2.18
N ARG A 160 -9.93 20.90 -0.89
CA ARG A 160 -8.79 20.98 0.02
C ARG A 160 -8.79 19.81 0.99
N PHE A 161 -7.60 19.31 1.31
CA PHE A 161 -7.42 18.30 2.35
C PHE A 161 -7.71 18.88 3.73
N VAL A 162 -8.53 18.17 4.51
CA VAL A 162 -8.93 18.53 5.88
C VAL A 162 -8.48 17.43 6.84
N ASN A 163 -7.48 17.72 7.68
CA ASN A 163 -6.88 16.76 8.60
C ASN A 163 -7.90 16.09 9.55
N GLU A 164 -8.89 16.85 10.01
CA GLU A 164 -9.93 16.38 10.94
C GLU A 164 -10.81 15.28 10.32
N THR A 165 -10.97 15.31 9.00
CA THR A 165 -11.78 14.32 8.27
C THR A 165 -10.91 13.29 7.54
N GLY A 166 -9.64 13.59 7.30
CA GLY A 166 -8.75 12.83 6.42
C GLY A 166 -9.16 12.87 4.95
N LYS A 167 -9.97 13.85 4.54
CA LYS A 167 -10.62 13.88 3.22
C LYS A 167 -10.44 15.20 2.47
N CYS A 168 -10.68 15.16 1.16
CA CYS A 168 -10.77 16.35 0.32
C CYS A 168 -12.19 16.95 0.37
N ILE A 169 -12.32 18.10 1.01
CA ILE A 169 -13.58 18.81 1.19
C ILE A 169 -13.68 19.99 0.23
N GLN A 170 -14.90 20.31 -0.20
CA GLN A 170 -15.16 21.46 -1.07
C GLN A 170 -14.79 22.76 -0.33
N ALA A 171 -13.90 23.56 -0.92
CA ALA A 171 -13.60 24.88 -0.38
C ALA A 171 -14.76 25.84 -0.68
N ARG A 172 -15.22 26.56 0.35
CA ARG A 172 -16.30 27.55 0.30
C ARG A 172 -15.75 28.93 0.63
N GLY A 173 -15.96 29.89 -0.27
CA GLY A 173 -15.60 31.29 -0.07
C GLY A 173 -16.54 32.01 0.89
N ARG A 174 -16.26 33.29 1.18
CA ARG A 174 -17.10 34.16 2.02
C ARG A 174 -18.56 34.20 1.52
N TYR A 175 -19.51 34.24 2.46
CA TYR A 175 -20.96 34.27 2.25
C TYR A 175 -21.56 33.03 1.56
N ASN A 176 -20.74 32.00 1.27
CA ASN A 176 -21.29 30.73 0.80
C ASN A 176 -21.84 29.91 1.96
N SER A 177 -22.82 29.06 1.63
CA SER A 177 -23.41 28.11 2.56
C SER A 177 -22.36 27.12 3.09
N CYS A 178 -22.38 26.85 4.39
CA CYS A 178 -21.49 25.91 5.05
C CYS A 178 -22.19 25.15 6.18
N THR A 179 -21.60 24.04 6.61
CA THR A 179 -22.00 23.32 7.84
C THR A 179 -20.92 23.37 8.92
N LYS A 180 -19.65 23.37 8.51
CA LYS A 180 -18.48 23.32 9.40
C LYS A 180 -17.43 24.36 9.01
N ASP A 181 -16.65 24.78 9.99
CA ASP A 181 -15.58 25.77 9.82
C ASP A 181 -14.53 25.34 8.78
N TYR A 182 -14.20 24.04 8.73
CA TYR A 182 -13.20 23.50 7.81
C TYR A 182 -13.65 23.53 6.34
N GLU A 183 -14.88 23.94 6.03
CA GLU A 183 -15.35 24.19 4.66
C GLU A 183 -14.99 25.60 4.19
N CYS A 184 -14.75 26.54 5.12
CA CYS A 184 -14.66 27.97 4.82
C CYS A 184 -13.21 28.44 4.63
N PHE A 185 -12.91 29.00 3.46
CA PHE A 185 -11.56 29.47 3.08
C PHE A 185 -11.61 30.78 2.30
N LEU A 186 -10.51 31.52 2.33
CA LEU A 186 -10.29 32.61 1.38
C LEU A 186 -9.76 32.06 0.04
N ASP A 187 -9.98 32.82 -1.04
CA ASP A 187 -9.52 32.46 -2.39
C ASP A 187 -8.00 32.36 -2.50
N ASP A 188 -7.26 32.99 -1.57
CA ASP A 188 -5.80 32.88 -1.46
C ASP A 188 -5.33 31.55 -0.82
N GLY A 189 -6.27 30.66 -0.48
CA GLY A 189 -5.99 29.36 0.12
C GLY A 189 -5.49 29.45 1.56
N THR A 190 -5.61 30.59 2.23
CA THR A 190 -5.19 30.71 3.63
C THR A 190 -6.19 30.03 4.57
N PRO A 191 -5.74 29.07 5.41
CA PRO A 191 -6.62 28.38 6.33
C PRO A 191 -7.00 29.29 7.50
N ASN A 192 -8.09 28.94 8.18
CA ASN A 192 -8.52 29.50 9.47
C ASN A 192 -8.83 31.00 9.49
N VAL A 193 -9.12 31.62 8.34
CA VAL A 193 -9.58 33.03 8.29
C VAL A 193 -11.10 33.13 8.51
N LEU A 194 -11.82 32.21 7.87
CA LEU A 194 -13.26 32.15 7.90
C LEU A 194 -13.71 31.10 8.92
N GLN A 195 -14.96 31.23 9.37
CA GLN A 195 -15.68 30.28 10.19
C GLN A 195 -17.11 30.17 9.68
N CYS A 196 -17.74 29.02 9.94
CA CYS A 196 -19.13 28.82 9.58
C CYS A 196 -20.02 29.37 10.70
N LYS A 197 -20.76 30.45 10.43
CA LYS A 197 -21.67 31.07 11.40
C LYS A 197 -23.02 31.26 10.75
N ASN A 198 -24.08 30.79 11.42
CA ASN A 198 -25.46 30.86 10.92
C ASN A 198 -25.63 30.24 9.51
N GLY A 199 -24.84 29.20 9.20
CA GLY A 199 -24.89 28.52 7.89
C GLY A 199 -24.13 29.22 6.77
N GLU A 200 -23.40 30.30 7.06
CA GLU A 200 -22.61 31.04 6.07
C GLU A 200 -21.14 31.19 6.50
N CYS A 201 -20.24 31.14 5.52
CA CYS A 201 -18.83 31.40 5.76
C CYS A 201 -18.60 32.90 6.01
N VAL A 202 -18.29 33.24 7.26
CA VAL A 202 -18.00 34.61 7.69
C VAL A 202 -16.59 34.72 8.24
N CYS A 203 -16.08 35.93 8.36
CA CYS A 203 -14.79 36.18 8.97
C CYS A 203 -14.78 35.81 10.45
N ARG A 204 -13.67 35.23 10.90
CA ARG A 204 -13.38 35.16 12.34
C ARG A 204 -13.16 36.56 12.88
N ASP A 205 -13.58 36.78 14.12
CA ASP A 205 -13.45 38.08 14.78
C ASP A 205 -11.98 38.48 14.85
N ASN A 206 -11.69 39.74 14.55
CA ASN A 206 -10.35 40.33 14.54
C ASN A 206 -9.34 39.75 13.54
N ASP A 207 -9.75 38.97 12.52
CA ASP A 207 -8.81 38.58 11.47
C ASP A 207 -8.51 39.77 10.53
N PRO A 208 -7.28 40.31 10.52
CA PRO A 208 -6.94 41.52 9.77
C PRO A 208 -7.04 41.33 8.25
N ARG A 209 -7.04 40.08 7.76
CA ARG A 209 -7.17 39.75 6.33
C ARG A 209 -8.59 39.97 5.83
N CYS A 210 -9.57 39.92 6.73
CA CYS A 210 -10.96 40.19 6.40
C CYS A 210 -11.32 41.67 6.33
N SER A 211 -10.52 42.54 6.95
CA SER A 211 -10.74 43.99 7.03
C SER A 211 -10.29 44.76 5.78
N LYS A 212 -9.70 44.08 4.78
CA LYS A 212 -9.25 44.70 3.52
C LYS A 212 -10.21 44.35 2.38
N GLY A 213 -11.35 45.05 2.33
CA GLY A 213 -12.34 44.93 1.25
C GLY A 213 -13.06 46.24 0.96
N SER A 214 -12.56 46.95 -0.07
CA SER A 214 -13.19 48.03 -0.85
C SER A 214 -13.46 49.39 -0.20
N SER A 215 -12.48 50.29 -0.26
CA SER A 215 -12.72 51.74 -0.31
C SER A 215 -12.57 52.24 -1.75
N VAL A 216 -13.57 51.97 -2.60
CA VAL A 216 -13.80 52.83 -3.77
C VAL A 216 -14.59 54.03 -3.26
N ALA A 217 -13.87 55.09 -2.89
CA ALA A 217 -14.49 56.40 -2.69
C ALA A 217 -14.86 56.94 -4.06
N THR A 218 -16.06 56.62 -4.54
CA THR A 218 -16.69 57.30 -5.66
C THR A 218 -17.04 58.71 -5.16
N THR A 219 -16.12 59.66 -5.30
CA THR A 219 -16.44 61.08 -5.18
C THR A 219 -17.32 61.46 -6.37
N THR A 220 -18.63 61.35 -6.18
CA THR A 220 -19.63 62.04 -6.97
C THR A 220 -19.39 63.54 -6.88
N ILE A 221 -18.69 64.11 -7.86
CA ILE A 221 -18.71 65.56 -8.09
C ILE A 221 -20.05 65.86 -8.74
N GLY A 222 -20.99 66.33 -7.92
CA GLY A 222 -22.28 66.86 -8.36
C GLY A 222 -22.07 68.11 -9.21
N LEU A 223 -22.72 68.13 -10.36
CA LEU A 223 -22.89 69.30 -11.21
C LEU A 223 -23.64 70.39 -10.42
N ILE A 224 -23.07 71.58 -10.33
CA ILE A 224 -23.84 72.81 -10.08
C ILE A 224 -23.69 73.70 -11.31
N VAL A 225 -24.75 73.73 -12.11
CA VAL A 225 -24.98 74.70 -13.17
C VAL A 225 -25.42 76.00 -12.50
N SER A 226 -24.76 77.12 -12.80
CA SER A 226 -25.45 78.40 -12.99
C SER A 226 -24.62 79.41 -13.76
N THR A 227 -25.28 79.93 -14.78
CA THR A 227 -24.94 80.90 -15.81
C THR A 227 -24.65 82.31 -15.27
N ILE A 228 -23.66 83.00 -15.84
CA ILE A 228 -23.72 84.47 -16.00
C ILE A 228 -23.27 84.85 -17.42
N VAL A 229 -24.04 85.80 -17.93
CA VAL A 229 -24.20 86.30 -19.30
C VAL A 229 -22.99 87.05 -19.84
N ALA A 230 -22.86 86.99 -21.17
CA ALA A 230 -21.93 87.68 -22.06
C ALA A 230 -21.59 89.15 -21.73
N ARG A 231 -20.39 89.61 -22.14
CA ARG A 231 -20.20 90.76 -23.04
C ARG A 231 -18.72 91.07 -23.39
N ILE A 232 -18.51 91.32 -24.70
CA ILE A 232 -17.57 92.28 -25.34
C ILE A 232 -16.08 91.90 -25.42
N ALA A 233 -15.60 91.52 -26.61
CA ALA A 233 -14.92 92.40 -27.58
C ALA A 233 -14.76 91.68 -28.93
#